data_AF-A0A932P466-F1
#
_entry.id   AF-A0A932P466-F1
#
_cell.length_a   1.000
_cell.length_b   1.000
_cell.length_c   1.000
_cell.angle_alpha   90.00
_cell.angle_beta   90.00
_cell.angle_gamma   90.00
#
_symmetry.space_group_name_H-M   'P 1'
#
loop_
_entity.id
_entity.type
_entity.pdbx_description
1 polymer ?
#
loop_
_entity_poly.entity_id
_entity_poly.type
_entity_poly.pdbx_seq_one_letter_code
_entity_poly.pdbx_strand_id
1 'polypeptide(L)'
;MANNLSTAVPIPVSCPSSGNCSPTIQGFEALFRNIVIPLLGFGGIVLLIMLLLAGFKYLTSEGDPKKVEGAQKTITYAIGGFVALTLAFLVIKTIEIVTGAPLTTFKVFQP
;
A
#
# COMPACT_ATOMS: atom_id res chain seq x y z
N MET A 1 0.23 -6.50 -39.97
CA MET A 1 1.53 -6.66 -39.29
C MET A 1 1.94 -5.32 -38.67
N ALA A 2 1.24 -4.87 -37.62
CA ALA A 2 1.57 -3.64 -36.87
C ALA A 2 2.33 -4.03 -35.59
N ASN A 3 3.62 -3.93 -35.77
CA ASN A 3 4.79 -4.12 -34.95
C ASN A 3 4.94 -3.11 -33.79
N ASN A 4 5.25 -3.66 -32.62
CA ASN A 4 6.27 -3.16 -31.69
C ASN A 4 6.07 -1.78 -31.04
N LEU A 5 5.04 -1.65 -30.20
CA LEU A 5 5.08 -0.74 -29.04
C LEU A 5 4.90 -1.51 -27.71
N SER A 6 5.51 -2.70 -27.62
CA SER A 6 5.59 -3.52 -26.41
C SER A 6 7.04 -3.76 -25.94
N THR A 7 8.04 -3.15 -26.58
CA THR A 7 9.47 -3.41 -26.31
C THR A 7 10.24 -2.24 -25.69
N ALA A 8 9.59 -1.12 -25.35
CA ALA A 8 10.25 0.00 -24.69
C ALA A 8 10.09 0.03 -23.15
N VAL A 9 9.38 -0.92 -22.54
CA VAL A 9 9.21 -0.98 -21.07
C VAL A 9 9.24 -2.45 -20.60
N PRO A 10 10.18 -2.84 -19.72
CA PRO A 10 10.38 -4.23 -19.27
C PRO A 10 9.36 -4.73 -18.21
N ILE A 11 8.12 -4.21 -18.21
CA ILE A 11 7.03 -4.71 -17.36
C ILE A 11 5.76 -4.90 -18.21
N PRO A 12 5.00 -6.01 -18.04
CA PRO A 12 3.80 -6.28 -18.82
C PRO A 12 2.69 -5.30 -18.43
N VAL A 13 2.62 -4.16 -19.11
CA VAL A 13 1.45 -3.28 -19.12
C VAL A 13 0.51 -3.76 -20.22
N SER A 14 -0.42 -4.65 -19.88
CA SER A 14 -1.51 -5.00 -20.78
C SER A 14 -2.43 -3.79 -20.93
N CYS A 15 -2.16 -2.97 -21.94
CA CYS A 15 -3.11 -1.95 -22.41
C CYS A 15 -4.27 -2.69 -23.09
N PRO A 16 -5.53 -2.53 -22.65
CA PRO A 16 -6.67 -3.03 -23.42
C PRO A 16 -6.63 -2.37 -24.80
N SER A 17 -6.92 -3.16 -25.82
CA SER A 17 -6.81 -2.84 -27.25
C SER A 17 -7.72 -1.69 -27.69
N SER A 18 -7.38 -0.47 -27.30
CA SER A 18 -7.93 0.77 -27.83
C SER A 18 -6.92 1.91 -27.67
N GLY A 19 -5.84 1.84 -28.45
CA GLY A 19 -5.10 2.98 -29.03
C GLY A 19 -4.50 4.09 -28.16
N ASN A 20 -4.74 4.11 -26.85
CA ASN A 20 -4.46 5.28 -26.02
C ASN A 20 -3.59 4.88 -24.82
N CYS A 21 -2.30 4.67 -25.07
CA CYS A 21 -1.30 4.68 -24.00
C CYS A 21 -1.09 6.14 -23.53
N SER A 22 -2.08 6.69 -22.84
CA SER A 22 -1.97 7.97 -22.14
C SER A 22 -1.61 7.72 -20.67
N PRO A 23 -0.68 8.48 -20.06
CA PRO A 23 -0.45 8.49 -18.62
C PRO A 23 -1.59 9.18 -17.86
N THR A 24 -2.84 8.81 -18.17
CA THR A 24 -4.04 9.23 -17.43
C THR A 24 -4.48 8.07 -16.55
N ILE A 25 -4.72 8.36 -15.27
CA ILE A 25 -5.33 7.60 -14.15
C ILE A 25 -5.43 6.05 -14.27
N GLN A 26 -5.90 5.47 -15.37
CA GLN A 26 -5.92 4.03 -15.65
C GLN A 26 -4.52 3.39 -15.71
N GLY A 27 -3.53 4.10 -16.27
CA GLY A 27 -2.14 3.61 -16.29
C GLY A 27 -1.51 3.57 -14.88
N PHE A 28 -1.86 4.55 -14.04
CA PHE A 28 -1.47 4.57 -12.64
C PHE A 28 -2.17 3.44 -11.86
N GLU A 29 -3.45 3.17 -12.14
CA GLU A 29 -4.19 2.07 -11.51
C GLU A 29 -3.56 0.71 -11.82
N ALA A 30 -3.15 0.45 -13.08
CA ALA A 30 -2.50 -0.80 -13.45
C ALA A 30 -1.12 -0.98 -12.78
N LEU A 31 -0.30 0.08 -12.75
CA LEU A 31 0.99 0.08 -12.05
C LEU A 31 0.81 -0.09 -10.55
N PHE A 32 -0.14 0.63 -9.95
CA PHE A 32 -0.48 0.53 -8.54
C PHE A 32 -0.92 -0.90 -8.23
N ARG A 33 -1.84 -1.50 -8.99
CA ARG A 33 -2.26 -2.89 -8.77
C ARG A 33 -1.09 -3.88 -8.85
N ASN A 34 -0.25 -3.78 -9.87
CA ASN A 34 0.81 -4.76 -10.11
C ASN A 34 1.97 -4.66 -9.11
N ILE A 35 2.23 -3.47 -8.55
CA ILE A 35 3.30 -3.24 -7.57
C ILE A 35 2.77 -3.40 -6.14
N VAL A 36 1.59 -2.84 -5.86
CA VAL A 36 1.05 -2.74 -4.49
C VAL A 36 0.45 -4.05 -4.01
N ILE A 37 -0.19 -4.86 -4.87
CA ILE A 37 -0.72 -6.19 -4.46
C ILE A 37 0.37 -7.12 -3.93
N PRO A 38 1.48 -7.39 -4.66
CA PRO A 38 2.53 -8.25 -4.12
C PRO A 38 3.23 -7.59 -2.93
N LEU A 39 3.43 -6.27 -2.95
CA LEU A 39 4.07 -5.56 -1.84
C LEU A 39 3.23 -5.58 -0.56
N LEU A 40 1.89 -5.53 -0.63
CA LEU A 40 1.02 -5.67 0.53
C LEU A 40 0.96 -7.11 1.03
N GLY A 41 0.99 -8.11 0.13
CA GLY A 41 1.03 -9.51 0.49
C GLY A 41 2.30 -9.88 1.26
N PHE A 42 3.47 -9.53 0.71
CA PHE A 42 4.76 -9.72 1.40
C PHE A 42 4.90 -8.77 2.59
N GLY A 43 4.45 -7.53 2.45
CA GLY A 43 4.50 -6.51 3.50
C GLY A 43 3.74 -6.92 4.75
N GLY A 44 2.53 -7.47 4.63
CA GLY A 44 1.74 -7.94 5.77
C GLY A 44 2.42 -9.06 6.56
N ILE A 45 3.04 -10.02 5.88
CA ILE A 45 3.79 -11.12 6.52
C ILE A 45 5.03 -10.58 7.24
N VAL A 46 5.79 -9.71 6.59
CA VAL A 46 6.98 -9.09 7.16
C VAL A 46 6.62 -8.23 8.38
N LEU A 47 5.53 -7.47 8.32
CA LEU A 47 5.05 -6.64 9.42
C LEU A 47 4.70 -7.49 10.64
N LEU A 48 4.03 -8.63 10.44
CA LEU A 48 3.70 -9.56 11.52
C LEU A 48 4.95 -10.14 12.19
N ILE A 49 5.95 -10.56 11.41
CA ILE A 49 7.20 -11.11 11.94
C ILE A 49 7.99 -10.03 12.71
N MET A 50 8.10 -8.82 12.15
CA MET A 50 8.81 -7.72 12.81
C MET A 50 8.11 -7.29 14.11
N LEU A 51 6.77 -7.29 14.12
CA LEU A 51 5.97 -6.97 15.31
C LEU A 51 6.20 -8.00 16.42
N LEU A 52 6.22 -9.29 16.09
CA LEU A 52 6.50 -10.36 17.05
C LEU A 52 7.91 -10.24 17.62
N LEU A 53 8.93 -10.04 16.78
CA LEU A 53 10.32 -9.89 17.22
C LEU A 53 10.54 -8.62 18.05
N ALA A 54 9.91 -7.51 17.67
CA ALA A 54 9.97 -6.26 18.43
C ALA A 54 9.25 -6.39 19.78
N GLY A 55 8.08 -7.03 19.81
CA GLY A 55 7.32 -7.29 21.02
C GLY A 55 8.05 -8.22 21.99
N PHE A 56 8.63 -9.32 21.49
CA PHE A 56 9.45 -10.22 22.31
C PHE A 56 10.69 -9.53 22.84
N LYS A 57 11.41 -8.79 22.01
CA LYS A 57 12.60 -8.03 22.43
C LYS A 57 12.25 -6.99 23.49
N TYR A 58 11.07 -6.38 23.42
CA TYR A 58 10.57 -5.45 24.44
C TYR A 58 10.27 -6.15 25.77
N LEU A 59 9.58 -7.30 25.73
CA LEU A 59 9.24 -8.09 26.92
C LEU A 59 10.48 -8.69 27.60
N THR A 60 11.45 -9.18 26.83
CA THR A 60 12.69 -9.82 27.34
C THR A 60 13.79 -8.81 27.70
N SER A 61 13.55 -7.50 27.61
CA SER A 61 14.58 -6.50 27.95
C SER A 61 14.79 -6.27 29.46
N GLU A 62 14.09 -7.02 30.32
CA GLU A 62 14.31 -7.26 31.77
C GLU A 62 15.17 -6.24 32.57
N GLY A 63 14.97 -4.94 32.36
CA GLY A 63 15.61 -3.89 33.17
C GLY A 63 16.92 -3.30 32.65
N ASP A 64 17.43 -3.65 31.46
CA ASP A 64 18.56 -2.91 30.85
C ASP A 64 18.04 -1.67 30.11
N PRO A 65 18.26 -0.44 30.63
CA PRO A 65 17.60 0.77 30.15
C PRO A 65 17.93 1.08 28.68
N LYS A 66 19.12 0.69 28.19
CA LYS A 66 19.49 0.91 26.78
C LYS A 66 18.67 0.06 25.82
N LYS A 67 18.34 -1.18 26.20
CA LYS A 67 17.58 -2.10 25.34
C LYS A 67 16.09 -1.76 25.37
N VAL A 68 15.58 -1.36 26.53
CA VAL A 68 14.20 -0.90 26.69
C VAL A 68 13.96 0.40 25.91
N GLU A 69 14.86 1.37 26.00
CA GLU A 69 14.68 2.67 25.33
C GLU A 69 14.69 2.51 23.79
N GLY A 70 15.60 1.69 23.24
CA GLY A 70 15.61 1.37 21.81
C GLY A 70 14.38 0.58 21.35
N ALA A 71 13.90 -0.35 22.18
CA ALA A 71 12.69 -1.12 21.89
C ALA A 71 11.42 -0.23 21.96
N GLN A 72 11.32 0.68 22.92
CA GLN A 72 10.22 1.64 23.03
C GLN A 72 10.13 2.56 21.83
N LYS A 73 11.27 3.11 21.36
CA LYS A 73 11.30 3.92 20.14
C LYS A 73 10.78 3.13 18.95
N THR A 74 11.28 1.90 18.77
CA THR A 74 10.86 1.00 17.68
C THR A 74 9.37 0.68 17.73
N ILE A 75 8.84 0.36 18.91
CA ILE A 75 7.41 0.10 19.11
C ILE A 75 6.58 1.35 18.84
N THR A 76 7.03 2.53 19.28
CA THR A 76 6.32 3.79 19.04
C THR A 76 6.22 4.10 17.56
N TYR A 77 7.28 3.85 16.78
CA TYR A 77 7.24 3.99 15.32
C TYR A 77 6.32 2.94 14.66
N ALA A 78 6.35 1.68 15.13
CA ALA A 78 5.47 0.63 14.62
C ALA A 78 3.98 0.92 14.88
N ILE A 79 3.65 1.34 16.10
CA ILE A 79 2.29 1.77 16.48
C ILE A 79 1.92 3.04 15.72
N GLY A 80 2.83 4.00 15.59
CA GLY A 80 2.60 5.23 14.82
C GLY A 80 2.20 4.96 13.36
N GLY A 81 2.89 4.02 12.70
CA GLY A 81 2.53 3.58 11.35
C GLY A 81 1.17 2.87 11.29
N PHE A 82 0.87 2.00 12.26
CA PHE A 82 -0.43 1.33 12.33
C PHE A 82 -1.58 2.33 12.55
N VAL A 83 -1.41 3.26 13.49
CA VAL A 83 -2.39 4.32 13.79
C VAL A 83 -2.59 5.23 12.57
N ALA A 84 -1.52 5.59 11.86
CA ALA A 84 -1.62 6.40 10.64
C ALA A 84 -2.45 5.71 9.54
N LEU A 85 -2.30 4.39 9.36
CA LEU A 85 -3.13 3.62 8.44
C LEU A 85 -4.60 3.62 8.88
N THR A 86 -4.87 3.41 10.17
CA THR A 86 -6.23 3.46 10.72
C THR A 86 -6.87 4.84 10.52
N LEU A 87 -6.12 5.92 10.78
CA LEU A 87 -6.58 7.29 10.57
C LEU A 87 -6.87 7.58 9.09
N ALA A 88 -6.02 7.12 8.17
CA ALA A 88 -6.25 7.27 6.74
C ALA A 88 -7.56 6.61 6.30
N PHE A 89 -7.84 5.38 6.77
CA PHE A 89 -9.13 4.71 6.51
C PHE A 89 -10.32 5.48 7.07
N LEU A 90 -10.18 6.05 8.27
CA LEU A 90 -11.23 6.84 8.91
C LEU A 90 -11.54 8.11 8.09
N VAL A 91 -10.51 8.79 7.59
CA VAL A 91 -10.67 9.95 6.70
C VAL A 91 -11.34 9.56 5.39
N ILE A 92 -10.90 8.49 4.73
CA ILE A 92 -11.52 8.00 3.48
C ILE A 92 -12.99 7.67 3.69
N LYS A 93 -13.32 6.97 4.78
CA LYS A 93 -14.71 6.64 5.15
C LYS A 93 -15.56 7.89 5.38
N THR A 94 -15.00 8.91 6.01
CA THR A 94 -15.69 10.18 6.24
C THR A 94 -16.00 10.87 4.90
N ILE A 95 -15.07 10.86 3.96
CA ILE A 95 -15.26 11.43 2.62
C ILE A 95 -16.28 10.62 1.81
N GLU A 96 -16.29 9.29 1.91
CA GLU A 96 -17.30 8.43 1.27
C GLU A 96 -18.72 8.76 1.75
N ILE A 97 -18.90 8.97 3.06
CA ILE A 97 -20.20 9.31 3.66
C ILE A 97 -20.68 10.70 3.20
N VAL A 98 -19.77 11.67 3.13
CA VAL A 98 -20.10 13.06 2.75
C VAL A 98 -20.31 13.20 1.23
N THR A 99 -19.59 12.43 0.41
CA THR A 99 -19.60 12.56 -1.06
C THR A 99 -20.61 11.62 -1.74
N GLY A 100 -21.07 10.56 -1.06
CA GLY A 100 -22.12 9.65 -1.58
C GLY A 100 -21.71 8.81 -2.80
N ALA A 101 -20.44 8.86 -3.20
CA ALA A 101 -19.89 8.11 -4.33
C ALA A 101 -18.71 7.22 -3.88
N PRO A 102 -18.63 5.95 -4.32
CA PRO A 102 -17.50 5.10 -4.01
C PRO A 102 -16.26 5.54 -4.81
N LEU A 103 -15.33 6.23 -4.17
CA LEU A 103 -14.06 6.68 -4.76
C LEU A 103 -13.09 5.55 -5.14
N THR A 104 -13.48 4.30 -4.84
CA THR A 104 -12.77 3.07 -5.20
C THR A 104 -13.34 2.40 -6.45
N THR A 105 -14.38 2.99 -7.06
CA THR A 105 -14.93 2.54 -8.35
C THR A 105 -15.33 3.76 -9.16
N PHE A 106 -14.36 4.34 -9.88
CA PHE A 106 -14.61 5.37 -10.88
C PHE A 106 -15.29 4.75 -12.11
N LYS A 107 -16.59 4.47 -12.00
CA LYS A 107 -17.48 4.22 -13.14
C LYS A 107 -18.33 5.48 -13.39
N VAL A 108 -17.77 6.45 -14.09
CA VAL A 108 -18.48 7.70 -14.46
C VAL A 108 -18.87 7.74 -15.95
N PHE A 109 -18.36 6.82 -16.78
CA PHE A 109 -18.83 6.63 -18.16
C PHE A 109 -18.99 5.13 -18.43
N GLN A 110 -20.22 4.72 -18.59
CA GLN A 110 -20.61 3.45 -19.19
C GLN A 110 -21.29 3.82 -20.52
N PRO A 111 -20.88 3.28 -21.70
CA PRO A 111 -21.86 3.08 -22.76
C PRO A 111 -22.84 1.98 -22.34
#